data_AF-A0A534W574-F1
#
_entry.id   AF-A0A534W574-F1
#
_cell.length_a   1.000
_cell.length_b   1.000
_cell.length_c   1.000
_cell.angle_alpha   90.00
_cell.angle_beta   90.00
_cell.angle_gamma   90.00
#
_symmetry.space_group_name_H-M   'P 1'
#
loop_
_entity.id
_entity.type
_entity.pdbx_description
1 polymer ?
#
loop_
_entity_poly.entity_id
_entity_poly.type
_entity_poly.pdbx_seq_one_letter_code
_entity_poly.pdbx_strand_id
1 'polypeptide(L)'
;MARPAPETVPPPADGPWLGCNPFDPAFRDDPYPSLARLRALDPVNEMPVGIWRLTRYADVNRLLHDVPAGVRTTDGVLPGVDESLTGQRLFMLQQDPPTHTRLRRLVSSAFTPRAIAALRPQIQRIVDGCLARVAAR
;
A
#
# COMPACT_ATOMS: atom_id res chain seq x y z
N MET A 1 9.63 21.73 -30.35
CA MET A 1 10.54 21.11 -29.36
C MET A 1 10.44 19.61 -29.53
N ALA A 2 11.49 18.96 -30.06
CA ALA A 2 11.47 17.52 -30.34
C ALA A 2 11.47 16.72 -29.04
N ARG A 3 10.62 15.68 -28.96
CA ARG A 3 10.55 14.74 -27.83
C ARG A 3 11.86 13.94 -27.81
N PRO A 4 12.63 13.88 -26.71
CA PRO A 4 13.79 13.02 -26.66
C PRO A 4 13.39 11.57 -26.93
N ALA A 5 14.22 10.85 -27.68
CA ALA A 5 14.05 9.43 -27.92
C ALA A 5 13.98 8.71 -26.56
N PRO A 6 13.15 7.67 -26.39
CA PRO A 6 13.17 6.89 -25.18
C PRO A 6 14.55 6.27 -25.04
N GLU A 7 15.28 6.65 -23.98
CA GLU A 7 16.45 5.90 -23.53
C GLU A 7 16.05 4.43 -23.50
N THR A 8 16.81 3.62 -24.24
CA THR A 8 16.63 2.17 -24.28
C THR A 8 16.84 1.67 -22.86
N VAL A 9 15.73 1.46 -22.17
CA VAL A 9 15.73 1.04 -20.77
C VAL A 9 16.49 -0.28 -20.71
N PRO A 10 17.62 -0.35 -19.98
CA PRO A 10 18.44 -1.56 -19.90
C PRO A 10 17.57 -2.75 -19.48
N PRO A 11 17.87 -3.99 -19.93
CA PRO A 11 17.14 -5.19 -19.52
C PRO A 11 16.98 -5.23 -17.99
N PRO A 12 15.97 -5.95 -17.45
CA PRO A 12 15.82 -6.04 -15.99
C PRO A 12 17.20 -6.42 -15.42
N ALA A 13 17.63 -5.85 -14.30
CA ALA A 13 18.60 -6.60 -13.51
C ALA A 13 17.96 -7.98 -13.32
N ASP A 14 18.61 -9.04 -13.82
CA ASP A 14 18.10 -10.39 -14.12
C ASP A 14 17.68 -11.19 -12.86
N GLY A 15 17.23 -10.50 -11.82
CA GLY A 15 16.77 -11.05 -10.56
C GLY A 15 15.26 -11.29 -10.56
N PRO A 16 14.79 -12.18 -9.67
CA PRO A 16 13.42 -12.69 -9.69
C PRO A 16 12.38 -11.59 -9.32
N TRP A 17 12.82 -10.44 -8.80
CA TRP A 17 11.96 -9.29 -8.48
C TRP A 17 11.70 -8.33 -9.64
N LEU A 18 12.36 -8.53 -10.81
CA LEU A 18 12.28 -7.66 -11.98
C LEU A 18 12.62 -6.19 -11.67
N GLY A 19 13.63 -5.96 -10.83
CA GLY A 19 14.07 -4.63 -10.41
C GLY A 19 13.19 -3.95 -9.35
N CYS A 20 12.13 -4.61 -8.86
CA CYS A 20 11.20 -4.09 -7.85
C CYS A 20 11.29 -4.85 -6.52
N ASN A 21 12.50 -5.04 -5.99
CA ASN A 21 12.72 -5.73 -4.72
C ASN A 21 12.50 -4.76 -3.54
N PRO A 22 11.45 -4.89 -2.72
CA PRO A 22 11.17 -3.97 -1.61
C PRO A 22 12.21 -4.04 -0.48
N PHE A 23 13.02 -5.10 -0.43
CA PHE A 23 14.08 -5.26 0.57
C PHE A 23 15.39 -4.58 0.16
N ASP A 24 15.54 -4.22 -1.11
CA ASP A 24 16.69 -3.48 -1.62
C ASP A 24 16.61 -2.00 -1.19
N PRO A 25 17.60 -1.46 -0.46
CA PRO A 25 17.64 -0.04 -0.11
C PRO A 25 17.54 0.89 -1.34
N ALA A 26 18.21 0.58 -2.44
CA ALA A 26 18.23 1.43 -3.62
C ALA A 26 16.82 1.55 -4.24
N PHE A 27 16.06 0.45 -4.24
CA PHE A 27 14.66 0.48 -4.65
C PHE A 27 13.77 1.25 -3.67
N ARG A 28 14.02 1.17 -2.36
CA ARG A 28 13.24 1.94 -1.37
C ARG A 28 13.49 3.45 -1.49
N ASP A 29 14.71 3.84 -1.83
CA ASP A 29 15.10 5.23 -1.99
C ASP A 29 14.53 5.83 -3.29
N ASP A 30 14.53 5.08 -4.40
CA ASP A 30 13.91 5.49 -5.66
C ASP A 30 13.20 4.32 -6.40
N PRO A 31 11.93 4.02 -6.07
CA PRO A 31 11.21 2.90 -6.67
C PRO A 31 10.63 3.23 -8.05
N TYR A 32 10.55 4.51 -8.42
CA TYR A 32 9.73 4.97 -9.52
C TYR A 32 10.22 4.50 -10.90
N PRO A 33 11.53 4.51 -11.22
CA PRO A 33 12.03 4.01 -12.50
C PRO A 33 11.71 2.53 -12.72
N SER A 34 11.96 1.68 -11.72
CA SER A 34 11.66 0.24 -11.78
C SER A 34 10.16 -0.02 -11.93
N LEU A 35 9.32 0.69 -11.16
CA LEU A 35 7.87 0.58 -11.27
C LEU A 35 7.34 1.06 -12.63
N ALA A 36 7.94 2.10 -13.22
CA ALA A 36 7.58 2.59 -14.55
C ALA A 36 7.89 1.56 -15.63
N ARG A 37 9.07 0.95 -15.57
CA ARG A 37 9.46 -0.15 -16.46
C ARG A 37 8.52 -1.35 -16.31
N LEU A 38 8.25 -1.76 -15.07
CA LEU A 38 7.40 -2.92 -14.78
C LEU A 38 5.98 -2.72 -15.35
N ARG A 39 5.38 -1.54 -15.16
CA ARG A 39 4.06 -1.20 -15.76
C ARG A 39 4.04 -1.30 -17.28
N ALA A 40 5.15 -0.98 -17.94
CA ALA A 40 5.26 -0.98 -19.40
C ALA A 40 5.44 -2.39 -19.97
N LEU A 41 6.29 -3.20 -19.33
CA LEU A 41 6.74 -4.48 -19.89
C LEU A 41 6.00 -5.69 -19.33
N ASP A 42 5.77 -5.70 -18.01
CA ASP A 42 5.19 -6.83 -17.32
C ASP A 42 4.32 -6.33 -16.15
N PRO A 43 3.10 -5.84 -16.45
CA PRO A 43 2.28 -5.16 -15.45
C PRO A 43 1.60 -6.10 -14.44
N VAL A 44 1.53 -7.40 -14.76
CA VAL A 44 0.88 -8.47 -14.00
C VAL A 44 1.78 -9.68 -13.99
N ASN A 45 2.48 -9.91 -12.89
CA ASN A 45 3.38 -11.05 -12.72
C ASN A 45 3.41 -11.53 -11.29
N GLU A 46 3.93 -12.74 -11.12
CA GLU A 46 4.17 -13.35 -9.84
C GLU A 46 5.51 -12.90 -9.26
N MET A 47 5.50 -12.50 -7.99
CA MET A 47 6.71 -12.18 -7.25
C MET A 47 7.42 -13.45 -6.79
N PRO A 48 8.71 -13.38 -6.42
CA PRO A 48 9.48 -14.56 -5.96
C PRO A 48 8.92 -15.23 -4.70
N VAL A 49 8.03 -14.54 -4.00
CA VAL A 49 7.32 -15.00 -2.80
C VAL A 49 5.99 -15.71 -3.12
N GLY A 50 5.71 -16.00 -4.39
CA GLY A 50 4.49 -16.72 -4.81
C GLY A 50 3.21 -15.88 -4.76
N ILE A 51 3.34 -14.54 -4.80
CA ILE A 51 2.22 -13.60 -4.73
C ILE A 51 2.16 -12.81 -6.03
N TRP A 52 0.98 -12.77 -6.65
CA TRP A 52 0.71 -11.96 -7.83
C TRP A 52 0.70 -10.46 -7.49
N ARG A 53 1.37 -9.66 -8.31
CA ARG A 53 1.35 -8.19 -8.21
C ARG A 53 0.73 -7.54 -9.43
N LEU A 54 0.02 -6.45 -9.19
CA LEU A 54 -0.55 -5.56 -10.20
C LEU A 54 0.14 -4.20 -10.08
N THR A 55 0.54 -3.60 -11.20
CA THR A 55 1.27 -2.32 -11.17
C THR A 55 0.58 -1.19 -11.91
N ARG A 56 -0.39 -1.47 -12.78
CA ARG A 56 -1.16 -0.45 -13.49
C ARG A 56 -2.31 0.04 -12.61
N TYR A 57 -2.52 1.36 -12.64
CA TYR A 57 -3.58 2.02 -11.88
C TYR A 57 -4.96 1.39 -12.12
N ALA A 58 -5.33 1.16 -13.39
CA ALA A 58 -6.64 0.62 -13.73
C ALA A 58 -6.88 -0.78 -13.12
N ASP A 59 -5.86 -1.64 -13.14
CA ASP A 59 -5.95 -3.00 -12.61
C ASP A 59 -6.08 -3.00 -11.08
N VAL A 60 -5.26 -2.17 -10.41
CA VAL A 60 -5.32 -1.99 -8.95
C VAL A 60 -6.66 -1.40 -8.53
N ASN A 61 -7.13 -0.37 -9.21
CA ASN A 61 -8.40 0.28 -8.90
C ASN A 61 -9.57 -0.70 -9.06
N ARG A 62 -9.60 -1.46 -10.15
CA ARG A 62 -10.62 -2.49 -10.39
C ARG A 62 -10.59 -3.58 -9.32
N LEU A 63 -9.41 -4.07 -8.95
CA LEU A 63 -9.25 -5.08 -7.89
C LEU A 63 -9.81 -4.59 -6.55
N LEU A 64 -9.54 -3.33 -6.19
CA LEU A 64 -9.95 -2.77 -4.89
C LEU A 64 -11.44 -2.41 -4.80
N HIS A 65 -12.12 -2.14 -5.91
CA HIS A 65 -13.50 -1.63 -5.90
C HIS A 65 -14.52 -2.60 -6.49
N ASP A 66 -14.18 -3.28 -7.58
CA ASP A 66 -15.16 -3.98 -8.42
C ASP A 66 -15.08 -5.49 -8.30
N VAL A 67 -13.91 -6.02 -7.94
CA VAL A 67 -13.69 -7.46 -7.77
C VAL A 67 -14.12 -7.86 -6.35
N PRO A 68 -14.93 -8.92 -6.17
CA PRO A 68 -15.27 -9.45 -4.86
C PRO A 68 -14.09 -10.25 -4.28
N ALA A 69 -12.98 -9.55 -4.04
CA ALA A 69 -11.78 -10.08 -3.42
C ALA A 69 -11.79 -9.81 -1.91
N GLY A 70 -11.17 -10.73 -1.16
CA GLY A 70 -10.94 -10.61 0.28
C GLY A 70 -9.45 -10.57 0.60
N VAL A 71 -9.15 -10.38 1.87
CA VAL A 71 -7.77 -10.47 2.39
C VAL A 71 -7.30 -11.91 2.61
N ARG A 72 -8.24 -12.87 2.57
CA ARG A 72 -7.99 -14.30 2.73
C ARG A 72 -7.89 -15.02 1.40
N THR A 73 -7.07 -16.07 1.37
CA THR A 73 -7.05 -17.05 0.28
C THR A 73 -8.33 -17.88 0.25
N THR A 74 -8.52 -18.68 -0.80
CA THR A 74 -9.72 -19.50 -1.00
C THR A 74 -9.93 -20.57 0.07
N ASP A 75 -8.85 -21.00 0.73
CA ASP A 75 -8.84 -21.88 1.89
C ASP A 75 -9.08 -21.14 3.22
N GLY A 76 -9.32 -19.82 3.17
CA GLY A 76 -9.69 -19.00 4.32
C GLY A 76 -8.51 -18.52 5.17
N VAL A 77 -7.27 -18.68 4.71
CA VAL A 77 -6.05 -18.32 5.43
C VAL A 77 -5.63 -16.90 5.09
N LEU A 78 -5.11 -16.17 6.08
CA LEU A 78 -4.46 -14.89 5.84
C LEU A 78 -3.01 -15.10 5.34
N PRO A 79 -2.64 -14.65 4.14
CA PRO A 79 -1.31 -14.89 3.59
C PRO A 79 -0.19 -14.34 4.48
N GLY A 80 0.81 -15.18 4.78
CA GLY A 80 2.00 -14.77 5.53
C GLY A 80 1.77 -14.50 7.02
N VAL A 81 0.63 -14.90 7.58
CA VAL A 81 0.29 -14.70 9.00
C VAL A 81 0.01 -16.03 9.70
N ASP A 82 0.71 -16.26 10.81
CA ASP A 82 0.31 -17.28 11.77
C ASP A 82 -0.78 -16.74 12.71
N GLU A 83 -2.01 -17.16 12.43
CA GLU A 83 -3.19 -16.74 13.20
C GLU A 83 -3.28 -17.40 14.59
N SER A 84 -2.51 -18.46 14.86
CA SER A 84 -2.50 -19.11 16.18
C SER A 84 -1.72 -18.31 17.23
N LEU A 85 -0.78 -17.49 16.77
CA LEU A 85 0.13 -16.71 17.61
C LEU A 85 -0.36 -15.27 17.83
N THR A 86 -1.42 -14.85 17.15
CA THR A 86 -1.74 -13.43 17.04
C THR A 86 -3.25 -13.15 17.17
N GLY A 87 -3.61 -12.12 17.94
CA GLY A 87 -4.97 -11.55 18.00
C GLY A 87 -5.42 -10.90 16.68
N GLN A 88 -4.83 -11.28 15.55
CA GLN A 88 -5.03 -10.72 14.22
C GLN A 88 -6.44 -10.93 13.68
N ARG A 89 -7.13 -11.96 14.18
CA ARG A 89 -8.57 -12.12 13.98
C ARG A 89 -9.42 -10.97 14.55
N LEU A 90 -8.87 -10.16 15.45
CA LEU A 90 -9.53 -8.98 16.01
C LEU A 90 -9.25 -7.70 15.20
N PHE A 91 -8.27 -7.71 14.31
CA PHE A 91 -7.90 -6.51 13.56
C PHE A 91 -8.76 -6.37 12.31
N MET A 92 -9.49 -5.26 12.22
CA MET A 92 -10.47 -5.03 11.16
C MET A 92 -9.87 -5.14 9.75
N LEU A 93 -8.61 -4.74 9.54
CA LEU A 93 -7.92 -4.82 8.24
C LEU A 93 -7.66 -6.26 7.76
N GLN A 94 -7.87 -7.26 8.62
CA GLN A 94 -7.60 -8.68 8.36
C GLN A 94 -8.88 -9.51 8.34
N GLN A 95 -10.01 -8.84 8.17
CA GLN A 95 -11.34 -9.41 8.12
C GLN A 95 -11.97 -9.09 6.77
N ASP A 96 -12.77 -10.04 6.28
CA ASP A 96 -13.65 -9.85 5.14
C ASP A 96 -15.09 -9.57 5.61
N PRO A 97 -16.00 -9.09 4.75
CA PRO A 97 -17.42 -9.07 5.04
C PRO A 97 -17.95 -10.46 5.46
N PRO A 98 -18.91 -10.55 6.40
CA PRO A 98 -19.62 -9.44 7.05
C PRO A 98 -18.92 -8.87 8.29
N THR A 99 -17.89 -9.54 8.82
CA THR A 99 -17.20 -9.13 10.06
C THR A 99 -16.54 -7.76 9.90
N HIS A 100 -15.83 -7.54 8.80
CA HIS A 100 -15.26 -6.22 8.47
C HIS A 100 -16.33 -5.13 8.46
N THR A 101 -17.48 -5.38 7.81
CA THR A 101 -18.59 -4.42 7.72
C THR A 101 -19.12 -4.03 9.09
N ARG A 102 -19.25 -4.99 10.02
CA ARG A 102 -19.69 -4.72 11.39
C ARG A 102 -18.67 -3.87 12.16
N LEU A 103 -17.39 -4.23 12.11
CA LEU A 103 -16.33 -3.49 12.79
C LEU A 103 -16.17 -2.07 12.23
N ARG A 104 -16.20 -1.91 10.90
CA ARG A 104 -16.08 -0.61 10.23
C ARG A 104 -17.19 0.33 10.65
N ARG A 105 -18.44 -0.15 10.76
CA ARG A 105 -19.57 0.67 11.24
C ARG A 105 -19.33 1.24 12.63
N LEU A 106 -18.74 0.46 13.54
CA LEU A 106 -18.45 0.91 14.91
C LEU A 106 -17.39 2.01 14.95
N VAL A 107 -16.35 1.89 14.13
CA VAL A 107 -15.21 2.83 14.13
C VAL A 107 -15.49 4.08 13.30
N SER A 108 -16.33 3.99 12.26
CA SER A 108 -16.52 5.08 11.28
C SER A 108 -17.04 6.39 11.87
N SER A 109 -17.79 6.34 12.98
CA SER A 109 -18.32 7.54 13.65
C SER A 109 -17.20 8.46 14.18
N ALA A 110 -16.06 7.90 14.58
CA ALA A 110 -14.90 8.64 15.05
C ALA A 110 -14.12 9.33 13.91
N PHE A 111 -14.33 8.91 12.66
CA PHE A 111 -13.62 9.42 11.48
C PHE A 111 -14.50 10.27 10.55
N THR A 112 -15.61 10.81 11.07
CA THR A 112 -16.45 11.74 10.31
C THR A 112 -15.73 13.06 10.04
N PRO A 113 -16.07 13.81 8.97
CA PRO A 113 -15.48 15.12 8.71
C PRO A 113 -15.55 16.08 9.91
N ARG A 114 -16.66 16.05 10.64
CA ARG A 114 -16.85 16.84 11.87
C ARG A 114 -15.92 16.40 13.00
N ALA A 115 -15.79 15.09 13.25
CA ALA A 115 -14.89 14.57 14.29
C ALA A 115 -13.43 14.92 13.97
N ILE A 116 -13.01 14.78 12.72
CA ILE A 116 -11.66 15.14 12.27
C ILE A 116 -11.43 16.66 12.38
N ALA A 117 -12.41 17.49 11.99
CA ALA A 117 -12.30 18.94 12.11
C ALA A 117 -12.12 19.39 13.57
N ALA A 118 -12.76 18.71 14.52
CA ALA A 118 -12.62 19.01 15.94
C ALA A 118 -11.19 18.74 16.49
N LEU A 119 -10.40 17.88 15.83
CA LEU A 119 -9.00 17.62 16.21
C LEU A 119 -8.04 18.74 15.78
N ARG A 120 -8.44 19.59 14.82
CA ARG A 120 -7.57 20.62 14.22
C ARG A 120 -6.89 21.52 15.26
N PRO A 121 -7.58 22.11 16.26
CA PRO A 121 -6.93 23.01 17.22
C PRO A 121 -5.86 22.32 18.06
N GLN A 122 -6.08 21.05 18.43
CA GLN A 122 -5.11 20.28 19.21
C GLN A 122 -3.89 19.91 18.38
N ILE A 123 -4.10 19.45 17.15
CA ILE A 123 -3.02 19.13 16.22
C ILE A 123 -2.18 20.38 15.96
N GLN A 124 -2.82 21.53 15.66
CA GLN A 124 -2.13 22.79 15.41
C GLN A 124 -1.22 23.16 16.58
N ARG A 125 -1.74 23.13 17.82
CA ARG A 125 -0.96 23.45 19.02
C ARG A 125 0.28 22.55 19.19
N ILE A 126 0.13 21.26 18.92
CA ILE A 126 1.24 20.30 19.01
C ILE A 126 2.30 20.63 17.95
N VAL A 127 1.87 20.86 16.71
CA VAL A 127 2.76 21.20 15.59
C VAL A 127 3.48 22.52 15.85
N ASP A 128 2.78 23.57 16.29
CA ASP A 128 3.37 24.87 16.64
C ASP A 128 4.43 24.72 17.72
N GLY A 129 4.15 23.93 18.77
CA GLY A 129 5.11 23.64 19.82
C GLY A 129 6.35 22.90 19.31
N CYS A 130 6.18 21.95 18.39
CA CYS A 130 7.31 21.26 17.74
C CYS A 130 8.14 22.23 16.89
N LEU A 131 7.50 23.09 16.10
CA LEU A 131 8.18 24.07 15.23
C LEU A 131 8.94 25.12 16.06
N ALA A 132 8.34 25.64 17.12
CA ALA A 132 8.98 26.61 18.01
C ALA A 132 10.28 26.05 18.64
N ARG A 133 10.29 24.76 19.03
CA ARG A 133 11.48 24.08 19.56
C ARG A 133 12.62 23.94 18.56
N VAL A 134 12.29 23.73 17.28
CA VAL A 134 13.28 23.64 16.21
C VAL A 134 13.82 25.03 15.86
N ALA A 135 12.97 26.04 15.80
CA ALA A 135 13.38 27.41 15.48
C ALA A 135 14.23 28.09 16.57
N ALA A 136 14.12 27.62 17.83
CA ALA A 136 14.92 28.13 18.95
C ALA A 136 16.31 27.48 19.07
N ARG A 137 16.67 26.54 18.18
CA ARG A 137 18.00 25.94 18.07
C ARG A 137 18.79 26.59 16.95
#